data_AF-A0A969N9A9-F1
#
_entry.id   AF-A0A969N9A9-F1
#
_cell.length_a   1.000
_cell.length_b   1.000
_cell.length_c   1.000
_cell.angle_alpha   90.00
_cell.angle_beta   90.00
_cell.angle_gamma   90.00
#
_symmetry.space_group_name_H-M   'P 1'
#
loop_
_entity.id
_entity.type
_entity.pdbx_description
1 polymer ?
#
loop_
_entity_poly.entity_id
_entity_poly.type
_entity_poly.pdbx_seq_one_letter_code
_entity_poly.pdbx_strand_id
1 'polypeptide(L)'
;MHHNKPSYQELFEENNRLKKLLTSLTSESTHNEYVTHNAQLNEYIEELEQTFETLRVQKEELEKIKTRFHLLEDNISDIIWMMDLKGHLTFVSSSASKVFGYSVDEFSGLEVSDILTEESYLLHKAMLEKRIAQEKEGILTTGASIELMHVRKGGEPFWAEVSSNPLRNSKNKLIGLVGVTRDITQRISTENEIRKLSVVVEQNPASIVITDVEGKIEYVNTTFCKVTGYPFDEAVGRNPRILKSGKTHQKFMKIYG
;
A
#
# COMPACT_ATOMS: atom_id res chain seq x y z
N MET A 1 40.84 -25.18 14.52
CA MET A 1 41.74 -24.74 15.61
C MET A 1 41.21 -23.42 16.15
N HIS A 2 40.43 -23.45 17.23
CA HIS A 2 39.97 -22.23 17.90
C HIS A 2 41.13 -21.70 18.74
N HIS A 3 41.73 -20.58 18.32
CA HIS A 3 42.55 -19.78 19.22
C HIS A 3 41.64 -19.20 20.29
N ASN A 4 41.78 -19.71 21.51
CA ASN A 4 41.12 -19.19 22.70
C ASN A 4 41.62 -17.75 22.88
N LYS A 5 40.80 -16.76 22.50
CA LYS A 5 41.10 -15.37 22.78
C LYS A 5 41.02 -15.19 24.31
N PRO A 6 42.06 -14.62 24.95
CA PRO A 6 42.06 -14.42 26.39
C PRO A 6 40.85 -13.58 26.79
N SER A 7 40.25 -13.92 27.93
CA SER A 7 39.09 -13.20 28.44
C SER A 7 39.50 -11.78 28.85
N TYR A 8 38.53 -10.85 28.91
CA TYR A 8 38.78 -9.48 29.33
C TYR A 8 39.44 -9.40 30.72
N GLN A 9 39.12 -10.34 31.63
CA GLN A 9 39.72 -10.43 32.95
C GLN A 9 41.20 -10.81 32.90
N GLU A 10 41.59 -11.76 32.04
CA GLU A 10 42.99 -12.18 31.89
C GLU A 10 43.86 -11.06 31.30
N LEU A 11 43.32 -10.31 30.33
CA LEU A 11 44.00 -9.14 29.76
C LEU A 11 44.12 -8.00 30.79
N PHE A 12 43.12 -7.81 31.65
CA PHE A 12 43.13 -6.79 32.70
C PHE A 12 44.16 -7.09 33.79
N GLU A 13 44.27 -8.34 34.23
CA GLU A 13 45.26 -8.77 35.23
C GLU A 13 46.69 -8.67 34.71
N GLU A 14 46.94 -9.11 33.47
CA GLU A 14 48.27 -9.03 32.85
C GLU A 14 48.69 -7.58 32.62
N ASN A 15 47.76 -6.70 32.22
CA ASN A 15 48.02 -5.27 32.09
C ASN A 15 48.40 -4.63 33.45
N ASN A 16 47.71 -4.98 34.54
CA ASN A 16 48.05 -4.50 35.89
C ASN A 16 49.41 -5.01 36.38
N ARG A 17 49.78 -6.24 36.02
CA ARG A 17 51.11 -6.79 36.32
C ARG A 17 52.21 -6.04 35.57
N LEU A 18 52.01 -5.78 34.28
CA LEU A 18 52.95 -5.02 33.44
C LEU A 18 53.09 -3.57 33.93
N LYS A 19 52.00 -2.93 34.35
CA LYS A 19 52.02 -1.59 34.98
C LYS A 19 52.93 -1.55 36.20
N LYS A 20 52.79 -2.50 37.13
CA LYS A 20 53.66 -2.59 38.33
C LYS A 20 55.13 -2.80 37.99
N LEU A 21 55.41 -3.63 36.99
CA LEU A 21 56.78 -3.92 36.55
C LEU A 21 57.44 -2.66 35.95
N LEU A 22 56.72 -1.92 35.12
CA LEU A 22 57.21 -0.71 34.46
C LEU A 22 57.57 0.38 35.48
N THR A 23 56.71 0.62 36.47
CA THR A 23 56.95 1.60 37.55
C THR A 23 58.23 1.29 38.35
N SER A 24 58.62 0.02 38.47
CA SER A 24 59.84 -0.37 39.18
C SER A 24 61.13 -0.25 38.37
N LEU A 25 61.04 -0.05 37.04
CA LEU A 25 62.18 -0.18 36.12
C LEU A 25 62.52 1.12 35.34
N THR A 26 61.68 2.16 35.40
CA THR A 26 61.80 3.34 34.51
C THR A 26 62.03 4.64 35.27
N SER A 27 62.74 5.61 34.67
CA SER A 27 62.93 6.96 35.23
C SER A 27 61.60 7.71 35.29
N GLU A 28 61.52 8.73 36.15
CA GLU A 28 60.30 9.54 36.38
C GLU A 28 59.71 10.11 35.07
N SER A 29 60.57 10.50 34.11
CA SER A 29 60.18 10.99 32.77
C SER A 29 59.46 9.92 31.94
N THR A 30 60.02 8.70 31.87
CA THR A 30 59.43 7.57 31.13
C THR A 30 58.15 7.02 31.78
N HIS A 31 58.04 7.14 33.11
CA HIS A 31 56.81 6.81 33.82
C HIS A 31 55.69 7.80 33.48
N ASN A 32 56.01 9.11 33.40
CA ASN A 32 55.04 10.15 33.06
C ASN A 32 54.51 10.01 31.62
N GLU A 33 55.39 9.76 30.63
CA GLU A 33 54.98 9.51 29.24
C GLU A 33 54.05 8.29 29.12
N TYR A 34 54.35 7.22 29.86
CA TYR A 34 53.49 6.03 29.90
C TYR A 34 52.11 6.31 30.52
N VAL A 35 52.06 7.09 31.60
CA VAL A 35 50.79 7.50 32.23
C VAL A 35 49.96 8.35 31.26
N THR A 36 50.57 9.31 30.57
CA THR A 36 49.89 10.14 29.56
C THR A 36 49.37 9.30 28.39
N HIS A 37 50.18 8.36 27.87
CA HIS A 37 49.76 7.50 26.76
C HIS A 37 48.62 6.56 27.16
N ASN A 38 48.62 6.01 28.38
CA ASN A 38 47.50 5.20 28.88
C ASN A 38 46.23 6.02 29.08
N ALA A 39 46.35 7.28 29.52
CA ALA A 39 45.19 8.16 29.65
C ALA A 39 44.55 8.43 28.28
N GLN A 40 45.36 8.72 27.25
CA GLN A 40 44.89 8.89 25.87
C GLN A 40 44.28 7.61 25.30
N LEU A 41 44.87 6.45 25.58
CA LEU A 41 44.35 5.17 25.11
C LEU A 41 42.98 4.85 25.75
N ASN A 42 42.80 5.16 27.04
CA ASN A 42 41.52 4.99 27.71
C ASN A 42 40.45 5.94 27.14
N GLU A 43 40.81 7.19 26.87
CA GLU A 43 39.90 8.16 26.23
C GLU A 43 39.45 7.67 24.84
N TYR A 44 40.37 7.11 24.04
CA TYR A 44 40.04 6.51 22.74
C TYR A 44 39.17 5.25 22.85
N ILE A 45 39.37 4.43 23.89
CA ILE A 45 38.53 3.26 24.17
C ILE A 45 37.10 3.72 24.52
N GLU A 46 36.95 4.73 25.38
CA GLU A 46 35.63 5.29 25.73
C GLU A 46 34.89 5.84 24.50
N GLU A 47 35.59 6.55 23.60
CA GLU A 47 35.01 7.06 22.35
C GLU A 47 34.58 5.92 21.41
N LEU A 48 35.40 4.86 21.30
CA LEU A 48 35.06 3.66 20.53
C LEU A 48 33.84 2.92 21.09
N GLU A 49 33.75 2.78 22.41
CA GLU A 49 32.60 2.15 23.08
C GLU A 49 31.31 2.94 22.82
N GLN A 50 31.35 4.28 22.92
CA GLN A 50 30.20 5.13 22.58
C GLN A 50 29.78 5.01 21.11
N THR A 51 30.76 4.99 20.20
CA THR A 51 30.50 4.83 18.76
C THR A 51 29.88 3.47 18.46
N PHE A 52 30.37 2.40 19.10
CA PHE A 52 29.85 1.05 18.94
C PHE A 52 28.42 0.92 19.47
N GLU A 53 28.12 1.49 20.63
CA GLU A 53 26.77 1.48 21.18
C GLU A 53 25.79 2.25 20.28
N THR A 54 26.21 3.42 19.77
CA THR A 54 25.43 4.21 18.81
C THR A 54 25.12 3.42 17.55
N LEU A 55 26.13 2.77 16.96
CA LEU A 55 25.96 1.93 15.77
C LEU A 55 25.04 0.74 16.05
N ARG A 56 25.12 0.12 17.24
CA ARG A 56 24.25 -0.99 17.61
C ARG A 56 22.80 -0.55 17.67
N VAL A 57 22.50 0.57 18.32
CA VAL A 57 21.14 1.13 18.42
C VAL A 57 20.59 1.49 17.03
N GLN A 58 21.37 2.17 16.19
CA GLN A 58 20.95 2.51 14.82
C GLN A 58 20.67 1.26 13.97
N LYS A 59 21.49 0.22 14.11
CA LYS A 59 21.28 -1.06 13.42
C LYS A 59 19.99 -1.73 13.89
N GLU A 60 19.74 -1.76 15.19
CA GLU A 60 18.50 -2.32 15.76
C GLU A 60 17.26 -1.56 15.30
N GLU A 61 17.30 -0.23 15.24
CA GLU A 61 16.20 0.59 14.71
C GLU A 61 15.97 0.32 13.22
N LEU A 62 17.04 0.24 12.43
CA LEU A 62 16.96 -0.07 11.01
C LEU A 62 16.33 -1.45 10.78
N GLU A 63 16.73 -2.46 11.54
CA GLU A 63 16.15 -3.81 11.43
C GLU A 63 14.68 -3.83 11.87
N LYS A 64 14.29 -3.07 12.90
CA LYS A 64 12.87 -2.89 13.28
C LYS A 64 12.08 -2.22 12.17
N ILE A 65 12.61 -1.18 11.54
CA ILE A 65 11.96 -0.47 10.43
C ILE A 65 11.81 -1.40 9.22
N LYS A 66 12.87 -2.12 8.83
CA LYS A 66 12.82 -3.11 7.74
C LYS A 66 11.78 -4.20 8.01
N THR A 67 11.77 -4.75 9.22
CA THR A 67 10.83 -5.81 9.61
C THR A 67 9.38 -5.31 9.53
N ARG A 68 9.11 -4.11 10.07
CA ARG A 68 7.78 -3.49 9.96
C ARG A 68 7.38 -3.23 8.51
N PHE A 69 8.32 -2.77 7.69
CA PHE A 69 8.08 -2.54 6.27
C PHE A 69 7.69 -3.83 5.53
N HIS A 70 8.44 -4.92 5.73
CA HIS A 70 8.12 -6.23 5.12
C HIS A 70 6.74 -6.75 5.56
N LEU A 71 6.40 -6.62 6.85
CA LEU A 71 5.09 -7.02 7.37
C LEU A 71 3.93 -6.23 6.75
N LEU A 72 4.14 -4.96 6.43
CA LEU A 72 3.15 -4.14 5.72
C LEU A 72 3.05 -4.59 4.25
N GLU A 73 4.17 -4.80 3.58
CA GLU A 73 4.19 -5.28 2.19
C GLU A 73 3.53 -6.66 2.03
N ASP A 74 3.73 -7.58 2.98
CA ASP A 74 3.19 -8.93 2.87
C ASP A 74 1.67 -9.01 3.05
N ASN A 75 1.11 -8.11 3.87
CA ASN A 75 -0.32 -8.06 4.18
C ASN A 75 -1.13 -7.13 3.27
N ILE A 76 -0.47 -6.19 2.59
CA ILE A 76 -1.13 -5.26 1.69
C ILE A 76 -1.17 -5.88 0.28
N SER A 77 -2.37 -6.08 -0.26
CA SER A 77 -2.55 -6.51 -1.66
C SER A 77 -2.22 -5.39 -2.66
N ASP A 78 -2.20 -4.15 -2.19
CA ASP A 78 -1.80 -3.01 -3.00
C ASP A 78 -0.30 -3.04 -3.31
N ILE A 79 0.02 -2.53 -4.49
CA ILE A 79 1.36 -2.50 -5.04
C ILE A 79 1.93 -1.11 -4.82
N ILE A 80 3.04 -1.02 -4.09
CA ILE A 80 3.76 0.23 -3.89
C ILE A 80 4.81 0.34 -4.99
N TRP A 81 4.91 1.50 -5.61
CA TRP A 81 5.88 1.73 -6.67
C TRP A 81 6.43 3.15 -6.59
N MET A 82 7.63 3.33 -7.14
CA MET A 82 8.24 4.62 -7.37
C MET A 82 8.75 4.67 -8.80
N MET A 83 8.66 5.83 -9.42
CA MET A 83 9.22 6.04 -10.76
C MET A 83 9.90 7.40 -10.88
N ASP A 84 10.86 7.47 -11.80
CA ASP A 84 11.52 8.73 -12.17
C ASP A 84 10.60 9.62 -13.04
N LEU A 85 11.09 10.82 -13.37
CA LEU A 85 10.36 11.77 -14.22
C LEU A 85 10.23 11.37 -15.70
N LYS A 86 10.93 10.33 -16.12
CA LYS A 86 10.82 9.75 -17.46
C LYS A 86 9.82 8.59 -17.50
N GLY A 87 9.31 8.16 -16.35
CA GLY A 87 8.37 7.05 -16.22
C GLY A 87 9.03 5.69 -16.00
N HIS A 88 10.33 5.62 -15.69
CA HIS A 88 10.98 4.36 -15.36
C HIS A 88 10.71 4.00 -13.89
N LEU A 89 10.27 2.78 -13.64
CA LEU A 89 10.09 2.26 -12.29
C LEU A 89 11.47 2.14 -11.61
N THR A 90 11.64 2.84 -10.48
CA THR A 90 12.85 2.79 -9.65
C THR A 90 12.69 1.86 -8.45
N PHE A 91 11.45 1.52 -8.10
CA PHE A 91 11.12 0.61 -7.01
C PHE A 91 9.72 0.02 -7.25
N VAL A 92 9.55 -1.23 -6.84
CA VAL A 92 8.26 -1.90 -6.75
C VAL A 92 8.27 -2.84 -5.55
N SER A 93 7.16 -2.89 -4.80
CA SER A 93 6.99 -3.81 -3.67
C SER A 93 6.83 -5.26 -4.13
N SER A 94 7.17 -6.20 -3.26
CA SER A 94 7.03 -7.65 -3.50
C SER A 94 5.58 -8.10 -3.80
N SER A 95 4.58 -7.34 -3.34
CA SER A 95 3.16 -7.58 -3.65
C SER A 95 2.88 -7.55 -5.16
N ALA A 96 3.68 -6.82 -5.95
CA ALA A 96 3.55 -6.80 -7.40
C ALA A 96 3.74 -8.17 -8.05
N SER A 97 4.56 -9.05 -7.46
CA SER A 97 4.73 -10.41 -7.97
C SER A 97 3.46 -11.25 -7.82
N LYS A 98 2.72 -11.07 -6.72
CA LYS A 98 1.45 -11.77 -6.49
C LYS A 98 0.37 -11.31 -7.46
N VAL A 99 0.34 -10.01 -7.78
CA VAL A 99 -0.67 -9.41 -8.66
C VAL A 99 -0.29 -9.57 -10.13
N PHE A 100 0.84 -9.03 -10.57
CA PHE A 100 1.20 -9.05 -11.99
C PHE A 100 1.81 -10.38 -12.47
N GLY A 101 2.34 -11.22 -11.57
CA GLY A 101 2.99 -12.48 -11.93
C GLY A 101 4.45 -12.36 -12.41
N TYR A 102 5.03 -11.16 -12.42
CA TYR A 102 6.47 -10.95 -12.66
C TYR A 102 7.26 -11.06 -11.35
N SER A 103 8.48 -11.60 -11.39
CA SER A 103 9.38 -11.50 -10.24
C SER A 103 9.84 -10.05 -10.03
N VAL A 104 10.26 -9.71 -8.81
CA VAL A 104 10.82 -8.37 -8.51
C VAL A 104 12.03 -8.05 -9.40
N ASP A 105 12.84 -9.06 -9.74
CA ASP A 105 13.98 -8.89 -10.63
C ASP A 105 13.55 -8.59 -12.07
N GLU A 106 12.47 -9.23 -12.56
CA GLU A 106 11.92 -8.95 -13.89
C GLU A 106 11.35 -7.53 -13.99
N PHE A 107 10.72 -7.04 -12.91
CA PHE A 107 10.14 -5.69 -12.88
C PHE A 107 11.14 -4.57 -13.14
N SER A 108 12.41 -4.76 -12.78
CA SER A 108 13.46 -3.76 -13.00
C SER A 108 13.76 -3.52 -14.48
N GLY A 109 13.39 -4.45 -15.37
CA GLY A 109 13.58 -4.34 -16.82
C GLY A 109 12.29 -4.01 -17.59
N LEU A 110 11.14 -3.90 -16.92
CA LEU A 110 9.87 -3.60 -17.59
C LEU A 110 9.66 -2.10 -17.73
N GLU A 111 9.09 -1.70 -18.86
CA GLU A 111 8.54 -0.37 -19.02
C GLU A 111 7.08 -0.33 -18.58
N VAL A 112 6.59 0.85 -18.20
CA VAL A 112 5.18 1.05 -17.82
C VAL A 112 4.23 0.67 -18.97
N SER A 113 4.66 0.76 -20.22
CA SER A 113 3.93 0.28 -21.41
C SER A 113 3.76 -1.24 -21.46
N ASP A 114 4.65 -2.02 -20.83
CA ASP A 114 4.55 -3.50 -20.85
C ASP A 114 3.48 -4.03 -19.91
N ILE A 115 3.07 -3.22 -18.92
CA ILE A 115 2.12 -3.59 -17.86
C ILE A 115 0.78 -2.85 -17.98
N LEU A 116 0.57 -2.09 -19.05
CA LEU A 116 -0.64 -1.33 -19.35
C LEU A 116 -1.15 -1.67 -20.75
N THR A 117 -2.46 -1.55 -20.93
CA THR A 117 -3.03 -1.48 -22.28
C THR A 117 -2.61 -0.19 -22.98
N GLU A 118 -2.62 -0.17 -24.31
CA GLU A 118 -2.25 1.01 -25.11
C GLU A 118 -3.07 2.26 -24.71
N GLU A 119 -4.39 2.11 -24.57
CA GLU A 119 -5.29 3.19 -24.15
C GLU A 119 -4.91 3.72 -22.75
N SER A 120 -4.66 2.82 -21.80
CA SER A 120 -4.29 3.19 -20.43
C SER A 120 -2.90 3.80 -20.35
N TYR A 121 -1.96 3.36 -21.19
CA TYR A 121 -0.63 3.95 -21.29
C TYR A 121 -0.69 5.41 -21.78
N LEU A 122 -1.51 5.68 -22.81
CA LEU A 122 -1.71 7.06 -23.30
C LEU A 122 -2.33 7.96 -22.23
N LEU A 123 -3.33 7.46 -21.52
CA LEU A 123 -3.95 8.19 -20.40
C LEU A 123 -2.95 8.46 -19.28
N HIS A 124 -2.18 7.44 -18.87
CA HIS A 124 -1.14 7.56 -17.85
C HIS A 124 -0.10 8.61 -18.25
N LYS A 125 0.39 8.58 -19.49
CA LYS A 125 1.38 9.53 -20.01
C LYS A 125 0.85 10.97 -19.98
N ALA A 126 -0.37 11.20 -20.45
CA ALA A 126 -0.99 12.52 -20.44
C ALA A 126 -1.17 13.05 -19.00
N MET A 127 -1.54 12.18 -18.06
CA MET A 127 -1.68 12.53 -16.65
C MET A 127 -0.33 12.85 -16.00
N LEU A 128 0.72 12.09 -16.32
CA LEU A 128 2.08 12.37 -15.85
C LEU A 128 2.58 13.73 -16.33
N GLU A 129 2.43 14.02 -17.63
CA GLU A 129 2.82 15.31 -18.22
C GLU A 129 2.06 16.47 -17.58
N LYS A 130 0.74 16.32 -17.40
CA LYS A 130 -0.10 17.30 -16.69
C LYS A 130 0.38 17.53 -15.26
N ARG A 131 0.71 16.46 -14.53
CA ARG A 131 1.19 16.54 -13.15
C ARG A 131 2.52 17.27 -13.05
N ILE A 132 3.47 16.96 -13.95
CA ILE A 132 4.77 17.63 -14.01
C ILE A 132 4.60 19.13 -14.33
N ALA A 133 3.67 19.49 -15.21
CA ALA A 133 3.37 20.89 -15.52
C ALA A 133 2.78 21.64 -14.31
N GLN A 134 1.76 21.07 -13.67
CA GLN A 134 1.13 21.65 -12.46
C GLN A 134 2.14 21.87 -11.33
N GLU A 135 3.07 20.93 -11.15
CA GLU A 135 4.10 21.03 -10.14
C GLU A 135 5.10 22.16 -10.42
N LYS A 136 5.44 22.42 -11.68
CA LYS A 136 6.25 23.59 -12.08
C LYS A 136 5.55 24.92 -11.79
N GLU A 137 4.22 24.93 -11.83
CA GLU A 137 3.38 26.08 -11.50
C GLU A 137 3.11 26.22 -9.99
N GLY A 138 3.66 25.33 -9.16
CA GLY A 138 3.46 25.33 -7.71
C GLY A 138 2.08 24.82 -7.27
N ILE A 139 1.33 24.18 -8.16
CA ILE A 139 0.02 23.59 -7.87
C ILE A 139 0.24 22.23 -7.22
N LEU A 140 0.04 22.16 -5.90
CA LEU A 140 -0.01 20.92 -5.16
C LEU A 140 -1.26 20.13 -5.54
N THR A 141 -1.07 19.17 -6.44
CA THR A 141 -2.01 18.07 -6.63
C THR A 141 -1.57 16.95 -5.69
N THR A 142 -2.46 16.50 -4.81
CA THR A 142 -2.27 15.33 -3.94
C THR A 142 -3.54 14.49 -3.98
N GLY A 143 -3.39 13.17 -3.83
CA GLY A 143 -4.53 12.25 -3.68
C GLY A 143 -5.40 12.01 -4.93
N ALA A 144 -4.98 12.44 -6.13
CA ALA A 144 -5.68 12.06 -7.35
C ALA A 144 -5.43 10.57 -7.66
N SER A 145 -6.51 9.80 -7.80
CA SER A 145 -6.48 8.44 -8.35
C SER A 145 -7.03 8.39 -9.77
N ILE A 146 -6.58 7.39 -10.53
CA ILE A 146 -7.06 7.07 -11.87
C ILE A 146 -7.29 5.57 -11.97
N GLU A 147 -8.30 5.16 -12.73
CA GLU A 147 -8.52 3.75 -13.05
C GLU A 147 -7.84 3.46 -14.39
N LEU A 148 -6.97 2.45 -14.40
CA LEU A 148 -6.20 2.01 -15.57
C LEU A 148 -6.40 0.52 -15.78
N MET A 149 -6.42 0.11 -17.05
CA MET A 149 -6.38 -1.29 -17.44
C MET A 149 -4.93 -1.74 -17.55
N HIS A 150 -4.52 -2.54 -16.58
CA HIS A 150 -3.21 -3.18 -16.51
C HIS A 150 -3.23 -4.55 -17.19
N VAL A 151 -2.05 -5.07 -17.50
CA VAL A 151 -1.86 -6.37 -18.12
C VAL A 151 -0.87 -7.20 -17.28
N ARG A 152 -1.29 -8.39 -16.83
CA ARG A 152 -0.44 -9.34 -16.10
C ARG A 152 0.54 -10.03 -17.05
N LYS A 153 1.56 -10.68 -16.48
CA LYS A 153 2.42 -11.61 -17.20
C LYS A 153 1.57 -12.70 -17.86
N GLY A 154 1.63 -12.78 -19.19
CA GLY A 154 0.78 -13.68 -19.99
C GLY A 154 -0.41 -13.00 -20.68
N GLY A 155 -0.63 -11.70 -20.46
CA GLY A 155 -1.59 -10.91 -21.25
C GLY A 155 -2.98 -10.78 -20.63
N GLU A 156 -3.22 -11.30 -19.44
CA GLU A 156 -4.52 -11.17 -18.75
C GLU A 156 -4.75 -9.70 -18.32
N PRO A 157 -5.79 -9.02 -18.80
CA PRO A 157 -6.08 -7.66 -18.40
C PRO A 157 -6.78 -7.62 -17.03
N PHE A 158 -6.48 -6.61 -16.23
CA PHE A 158 -7.16 -6.37 -14.96
C PHE A 158 -7.31 -4.87 -14.71
N TRP A 159 -8.38 -4.50 -14.01
CA TRP A 159 -8.61 -3.11 -13.63
C TRP A 159 -7.83 -2.78 -12.37
N ALA A 160 -7.09 -1.67 -12.40
CA ALA A 160 -6.41 -1.17 -11.23
C ALA A 160 -6.72 0.31 -10.98
N GLU A 161 -6.90 0.66 -9.72
CA GLU A 161 -6.89 2.04 -9.26
C GLU A 161 -5.46 2.43 -8.90
N VAL A 162 -4.97 3.51 -9.49
CA VAL A 162 -3.61 4.02 -9.32
C VAL A 162 -3.67 5.40 -8.68
N SER A 163 -3.08 5.55 -7.50
CA SER A 163 -2.95 6.82 -6.78
C SER A 163 -1.48 7.20 -6.65
N SER A 164 -1.14 8.46 -6.90
CA SER A 164 0.25 8.90 -6.85
C SER A 164 0.45 10.31 -6.31
N ASN A 165 1.59 10.50 -5.66
CA ASN A 165 2.06 11.76 -5.10
C ASN A 165 3.47 12.12 -5.61
N PRO A 166 3.81 13.43 -5.65
CA PRO A 166 5.14 13.89 -6.03
C PRO A 166 6.22 13.35 -5.09
N LEU A 167 7.29 12.80 -5.67
CA LEU A 167 8.50 12.42 -4.93
C LEU A 167 9.54 13.53 -5.07
N ARG A 168 10.04 14.05 -3.94
CA ARG A 168 11.01 15.15 -3.89
C ARG A 168 12.28 14.75 -3.17
N ASN A 169 13.40 15.36 -3.55
CA ASN A 169 14.65 15.23 -2.82
C ASN A 169 14.72 16.20 -1.61
N SER A 170 15.83 16.15 -0.87
CA SER A 170 16.09 17.02 0.30
C SER A 170 16.10 18.53 0.00
N LYS A 171 16.22 18.93 -1.27
CA LYS A 171 16.16 20.33 -1.74
C LYS A 171 14.77 20.70 -2.27
N ASN A 172 13.74 19.91 -1.96
CA ASN A 172 12.36 20.08 -2.42
C ASN A 172 12.19 20.03 -3.96
N LYS A 173 13.20 19.54 -4.69
CA LYS A 173 13.13 19.38 -6.15
C LYS A 173 12.38 18.09 -6.47
N LEU A 174 11.42 18.17 -7.39
CA LEU A 174 10.72 17.00 -7.93
C LEU A 174 11.74 16.06 -8.61
N ILE A 175 11.73 14.80 -8.21
CA ILE A 175 12.61 13.75 -8.74
C ILE A 175 11.83 12.56 -9.33
N GLY A 176 10.52 12.47 -9.08
CA GLY A 176 9.71 11.36 -9.56
C GLY A 176 8.30 11.37 -8.96
N LEU A 177 7.65 10.22 -9.02
CA LEU A 177 6.37 9.95 -8.34
C LEU A 177 6.51 8.71 -7.45
N VAL A 178 5.75 8.70 -6.36
CA VAL A 178 5.50 7.53 -5.53
C VAL A 178 4.01 7.26 -5.53
N GLY A 179 3.63 5.99 -5.68
CA GLY A 179 2.23 5.64 -5.81
C GLY A 179 1.90 4.25 -5.32
N VAL A 180 0.60 4.00 -5.32
CA VAL A 180 -0.03 2.77 -4.92
C VAL A 180 -0.97 2.34 -6.04
N THR A 181 -0.89 1.08 -6.44
CA THR A 181 -1.78 0.44 -7.41
C THR A 181 -2.58 -0.65 -6.73
N ARG A 182 -3.90 -0.55 -6.78
CA ARG A 182 -4.84 -1.52 -6.18
C ARG A 182 -5.62 -2.23 -7.28
N ASP A 183 -5.65 -3.56 -7.26
CA ASP A 183 -6.54 -4.33 -8.14
C ASP A 183 -8.00 -4.13 -7.71
N ILE A 184 -8.83 -3.60 -8.62
CA ILE A 184 -10.25 -3.33 -8.41
C ILE A 184 -11.14 -4.21 -9.27
N THR A 185 -10.59 -5.27 -9.90
CA THR A 185 -11.32 -6.15 -10.81
C THR A 185 -12.51 -6.81 -10.12
N GLN A 186 -12.32 -7.29 -8.89
CA GLN A 186 -13.40 -7.89 -8.11
C GLN A 186 -14.50 -6.87 -7.74
N ARG A 187 -14.11 -5.63 -7.42
CA ARG A 187 -15.05 -4.53 -7.15
C ARG A 187 -15.92 -4.26 -8.38
N ILE A 188 -15.30 -4.03 -9.52
CA ILE A 188 -15.98 -3.75 -10.79
C ILE A 188 -16.85 -4.94 -11.23
N SER A 189 -16.37 -6.19 -11.06
CA SER A 189 -17.17 -7.38 -11.38
C SER A 189 -18.42 -7.46 -10.53
N THR A 190 -18.29 -7.24 -9.22
CA THR A 190 -19.42 -7.28 -8.27
C THR A 190 -20.44 -6.18 -8.58
N GLU A 191 -19.97 -4.95 -8.83
CA GLU A 191 -20.84 -3.83 -9.20
C GLU A 191 -21.59 -4.10 -10.52
N ASN A 192 -20.91 -4.67 -11.51
CA ASN A 192 -21.53 -5.05 -12.78
C ASN A 192 -22.54 -6.17 -12.63
N GLU A 193 -22.28 -7.15 -11.76
CA GLU A 193 -23.23 -8.23 -11.48
C GLU A 193 -24.49 -7.69 -10.78
N ILE A 194 -24.33 -6.87 -9.75
CA ILE A 194 -25.44 -6.17 -9.08
C ILE A 194 -26.24 -5.35 -10.10
N ARG A 195 -25.56 -4.60 -10.97
CA ARG A 195 -26.22 -3.80 -12.02
C ARG A 195 -26.99 -4.69 -13.00
N LYS A 196 -26.42 -5.80 -13.47
CA LYS A 196 -27.10 -6.75 -14.36
C LYS A 196 -28.35 -7.32 -13.69
N LEU A 197 -28.25 -7.76 -12.44
CA LEU A 197 -29.39 -8.29 -11.68
C LEU A 197 -30.48 -7.22 -11.49
N SER A 198 -30.11 -5.99 -11.14
CA SER A 198 -31.04 -4.86 -11.02
C SER A 198 -31.80 -4.60 -12.33
N VAL A 199 -31.09 -4.59 -13.47
CA VAL A 199 -31.73 -4.43 -14.79
C VAL A 199 -32.71 -5.57 -15.07
N VAL A 200 -32.33 -6.81 -14.77
CA VAL A 200 -33.19 -7.99 -14.97
C VAL A 200 -34.47 -7.90 -14.12
N VAL A 201 -34.36 -7.45 -12.86
CA VAL A 201 -35.52 -7.28 -11.97
C VAL A 201 -36.43 -6.14 -12.45
N GLU A 202 -35.85 -5.00 -12.83
CA GLU A 202 -36.60 -3.82 -13.28
C GLU A 202 -37.32 -4.03 -14.61
N GLN A 203 -36.68 -4.75 -15.54
CA GLN A 203 -37.25 -5.02 -16.87
C GLN A 203 -38.06 -6.32 -16.91
N ASN A 204 -38.20 -7.02 -15.79
CA ASN A 204 -38.97 -8.26 -15.75
C ASN A 204 -40.45 -7.99 -16.08
N PRO A 205 -41.08 -8.75 -17.00
CA PRO A 205 -42.49 -8.59 -17.33
C PRO A 205 -43.43 -9.08 -16.21
N ALA A 206 -42.92 -9.80 -15.20
CA ALA A 206 -43.66 -10.12 -13.99
C ALA A 206 -43.58 -8.96 -12.98
N SER A 207 -44.67 -8.79 -12.24
CA SER A 207 -44.72 -7.89 -11.11
C SER A 207 -43.91 -8.48 -9.95
N ILE A 208 -42.85 -7.80 -9.53
CA ILE A 208 -41.97 -8.25 -8.43
C ILE A 208 -42.21 -7.36 -7.21
N VAL A 209 -42.39 -8.00 -6.05
CA VAL A 209 -42.53 -7.36 -4.74
C VAL A 209 -41.64 -8.11 -3.76
N ILE A 210 -40.79 -7.39 -3.03
CA ILE A 210 -39.96 -7.92 -1.94
C ILE A 210 -40.46 -7.29 -0.65
N THR A 211 -40.66 -8.11 0.38
CA THR A 211 -41.10 -7.66 1.70
C THR A 211 -40.14 -8.14 2.78
N ASP A 212 -40.10 -7.41 3.89
CA ASP A 212 -39.49 -7.90 5.12
C ASP A 212 -40.29 -9.06 5.74
N VAL A 213 -39.79 -9.57 6.87
CA VAL A 213 -40.42 -10.67 7.62
C VAL A 213 -41.79 -10.32 8.22
N GLU A 214 -42.11 -9.03 8.37
CA GLU A 214 -43.39 -8.53 8.87
C GLU A 214 -44.39 -8.25 7.72
N GLY A 215 -43.96 -8.45 6.47
CA GLY A 215 -44.77 -8.23 5.28
C GLY A 215 -44.87 -6.77 4.87
N LYS A 216 -43.93 -5.92 5.28
CA LYS A 216 -43.77 -4.54 4.79
C LYS A 216 -42.97 -4.57 3.49
N ILE A 217 -43.46 -3.89 2.45
CA ILE A 217 -42.80 -3.80 1.15
C ILE A 217 -41.47 -3.06 1.32
N GLU A 218 -40.38 -3.72 0.96
CA GLU A 218 -39.03 -3.12 0.88
C GLU A 218 -38.71 -2.68 -0.55
N TYR A 219 -39.23 -3.39 -1.55
CA TYR A 219 -38.96 -3.09 -2.95
C TYR A 219 -40.11 -3.56 -3.87
N VAL A 220 -40.34 -2.80 -4.94
CA VAL A 220 -41.21 -3.17 -6.07
C VAL A 220 -40.52 -2.80 -7.38
N ASN A 221 -40.69 -3.61 -8.42
CA ASN A 221 -40.13 -3.29 -9.74
C ASN A 221 -41.02 -2.35 -10.56
N THR A 222 -40.47 -1.78 -11.64
CA THR A 222 -41.21 -0.90 -12.55
C THR A 222 -42.51 -1.52 -13.08
N THR A 223 -42.52 -2.84 -13.34
CA THR A 223 -43.73 -3.54 -13.80
C THR A 223 -44.85 -3.53 -12.77
N PHE A 224 -44.54 -3.76 -11.49
CA PHE A 224 -45.52 -3.59 -10.40
C PHE A 224 -46.16 -2.21 -10.45
N CYS A 225 -45.36 -1.15 -10.56
CA CYS A 225 -45.88 0.21 -10.58
C CYS A 225 -46.79 0.46 -11.79
N LYS A 226 -46.38 0.01 -12.97
CA LYS A 226 -47.17 0.16 -14.21
C LYS A 226 -48.50 -0.60 -14.15
N VAL A 227 -48.47 -1.81 -13.62
CA VAL A 227 -49.61 -2.73 -13.61
C VAL A 227 -50.60 -2.37 -12.50
N THR A 228 -50.10 -2.03 -11.32
CA THR A 228 -50.94 -1.75 -10.15
C THR A 228 -51.35 -0.28 -10.05
N GLY A 229 -50.58 0.63 -10.66
CA GLY A 229 -50.78 2.07 -10.59
C GLY A 229 -50.19 2.73 -9.35
N TYR A 230 -49.55 1.99 -8.45
CA TYR A 230 -48.88 2.55 -7.28
C TYR A 230 -47.44 2.94 -7.63
N PRO A 231 -47.02 4.20 -7.41
CA PRO A 231 -45.63 4.58 -7.56
C PRO A 231 -44.78 3.95 -6.44
N PHE A 232 -43.47 3.81 -6.70
CA PHE A 232 -42.54 3.10 -5.84
C PHE A 232 -42.53 3.65 -4.41
N ASP A 233 -42.43 4.96 -4.28
CA ASP A 233 -42.40 5.70 -3.00
C ASP A 233 -43.69 5.58 -2.20
N GLU A 234 -44.86 5.42 -2.85
CA GLU A 234 -46.12 5.15 -2.16
C GLU A 234 -46.28 3.67 -1.76
N ALA A 235 -45.66 2.75 -2.50
CA ALA A 235 -45.76 1.31 -2.26
C ALA A 235 -44.80 0.84 -1.16
N VAL A 236 -43.56 1.33 -1.19
CA VAL A 236 -42.52 0.98 -0.20
C VAL A 236 -42.95 1.41 1.20
N GLY A 237 -42.69 0.55 2.16
CA GLY A 237 -43.05 0.74 3.55
C GLY A 237 -44.50 0.40 3.89
N ARG A 238 -45.33 0.02 2.92
CA ARG A 238 -46.71 -0.42 3.14
C ARG A 238 -46.82 -1.94 3.09
N ASN A 239 -47.93 -2.50 3.59
CA ASN A 239 -48.24 -3.91 3.44
C ASN A 239 -48.87 -4.19 2.06
N PRO A 240 -48.56 -5.29 1.34
CA PRO A 240 -49.12 -5.60 0.01
C PRO A 240 -50.64 -5.62 -0.08
N ARG A 241 -51.34 -5.71 1.05
CA ARG A 241 -52.80 -5.52 1.14
C ARG A 241 -53.28 -4.17 0.60
N ILE A 242 -52.42 -3.17 0.41
CA ILE A 242 -52.78 -1.91 -0.27
C ILE A 242 -53.41 -2.14 -1.64
N LEU A 243 -53.06 -3.23 -2.33
CA LEU A 243 -53.64 -3.56 -3.64
C LEU A 243 -55.14 -3.91 -3.56
N LYS A 244 -55.65 -4.25 -2.37
CA LYS A 244 -57.07 -4.48 -2.11
C LYS A 244 -57.85 -3.19 -1.83
N SER A 245 -57.19 -2.03 -1.77
CA SER A 245 -57.83 -0.74 -1.46
C SER A 245 -58.55 -0.07 -2.64
N GLY A 246 -58.63 -0.74 -3.80
CA GLY A 246 -59.48 -0.31 -4.93
C GLY A 246 -58.84 0.62 -5.97
N LYS A 247 -57.56 1.03 -5.81
CA LYS A 247 -56.82 1.79 -6.85
C LYS A 247 -56.23 0.91 -7.97
N THR A 248 -56.16 -0.40 -7.78
CA THR A 248 -55.60 -1.37 -8.74
C THR A 248 -56.58 -1.63 -9.89
N HIS A 249 -56.12 -1.59 -11.14
CA HIS A 249 -56.96 -1.89 -12.32
C HIS A 249 -57.62 -3.28 -12.22
N GLN A 250 -58.95 -3.36 -12.39
CA GLN A 250 -59.77 -4.58 -12.21
C GLN A 250 -59.31 -5.81 -13.03
N LYS A 251 -58.47 -5.62 -14.06
CA LYS A 251 -57.89 -6.72 -14.86
C LYS A 251 -56.98 -7.65 -14.03
N PHE A 252 -56.44 -7.20 -12.91
CA PHE A 252 -55.51 -7.98 -12.08
C PHE A 252 -56.19 -8.94 -11.09
N MET A 253 -57.41 -8.64 -10.63
CA MET A 253 -58.11 -9.47 -9.63
C MET A 253 -58.67 -10.79 -10.20
N LYS A 254 -58.63 -11.01 -11.52
CA LYS A 254 -59.17 -12.22 -12.16
C LYS A 254 -58.16 -13.36 -12.38
N ILE A 255 -56.86 -13.13 -12.18
CA ILE A 255 -55.82 -14.13 -12.50
C ILE A 255 -55.36 -14.93 -11.27
N TYR A 256 -55.61 -14.42 -10.05
CA TYR A 256 -55.18 -15.06 -8.79
C TYR A 256 -56.29 -15.13 -7.73
N GLY A 257 -57.56 -15.14 -8.16
CA GLY A 257 -58.72 -15.38 -7.31
C GLY A 257 -59.14 -16.83 -7.31
#